data_AF-B7PIS2-F1
#
_entry.id   AF-B7PIS2-F1
#
_cell.length_a   1.000
_cell.length_b   1.000
_cell.length_c   1.000
_cell.angle_alpha   90.00
_cell.angle_beta   90.00
_cell.angle_gamma   90.00
#
_symmetry.space_group_name_H-M   'P 1'
#
loop_
_entity.id
_entity.type
_entity.pdbx_description
1 polymer ?
#
loop_
_entity_poly.entity_id
_entity_poly.type
_entity_poly.pdbx_seq_one_letter_code
_entity_poly.pdbx_strand_id
1 'polypeptide(L)'
;MMVPQWQPYKFGYHVLDGHGHQHREEKSDGVGNVRGSYGYTDAYGHYRQVEYVADQYGFRAKVLTNEPGTASKNPANVKVLSTRGGEH
;
A
#
# COMPACT_ATOMS: atom_id res chain seq x y z
N MET A 1 -22.38 15.44 17.40
CA MET A 1 -21.59 15.92 16.25
C MET A 1 -21.92 15.01 15.06
N MET A 2 -22.37 15.55 13.92
CA MET A 2 -22.59 14.73 12.70
C MET A 2 -21.26 14.60 11.96
N VAL A 3 -20.84 13.37 11.63
CA VAL A 3 -19.74 13.15 10.69
C VAL A 3 -20.24 13.50 9.28
N PRO A 4 -19.51 14.31 8.49
CA PRO A 4 -19.89 14.57 7.11
C PRO A 4 -19.89 13.25 6.33
N GLN A 5 -21.03 12.92 5.72
CA GLN A 5 -21.19 11.74 4.87
C GLN A 5 -20.75 12.11 3.45
N TRP A 6 -19.58 11.59 3.06
CA TRP A 6 -19.10 11.66 1.68
C TRP A 6 -19.75 10.53 0.86
N GLN A 7 -19.78 10.70 -0.45
CA GLN A 7 -20.19 9.62 -1.35
C GLN A 7 -19.16 8.49 -1.28
N PRO A 8 -19.55 7.23 -1.02
CA PRO A 8 -18.66 6.09 -1.16
C PRO A 8 -18.07 6.05 -2.57
N TYR A 9 -16.81 5.66 -2.67
CA TYR A 9 -16.14 5.51 -3.96
C TYR A 9 -15.33 4.23 -4.01
N LYS A 10 -15.06 3.77 -5.23
CA LYS A 10 -14.09 2.73 -5.52
C LYS A 10 -13.41 3.06 -6.85
N PHE A 11 -12.09 2.97 -6.88
CA PHE A 11 -11.33 3.07 -8.11
C PHE A 11 -10.17 2.08 -8.11
N GLY A 12 -9.61 1.84 -9.29
CA GLY A 12 -8.38 1.11 -9.42
C GLY A 12 -7.88 1.10 -10.85
N TYR A 13 -6.60 0.75 -11.01
CA TYR A 13 -5.96 0.58 -12.31
C TYR A 13 -4.90 -0.52 -12.22
N HIS A 14 -4.56 -1.07 -13.39
CA HIS A 14 -3.43 -1.94 -13.60
C HIS A 14 -2.74 -1.49 -14.89
N VAL A 15 -1.45 -1.21 -14.81
CA VAL A 15 -0.60 -0.91 -15.97
C VAL A 15 0.41 -2.04 -16.09
N LEU A 16 0.48 -2.64 -17.28
CA LEU A 16 1.50 -3.59 -17.67
C LEU A 16 2.29 -2.98 -18.81
N ASP A 17 3.61 -2.96 -18.68
CA ASP A 17 4.51 -2.58 -19.76
C ASP A 17 5.65 -3.61 -19.90
N GLY A 18 6.49 -3.46 -20.93
CA GLY A 18 7.60 -4.38 -21.19
C GLY A 18 8.70 -4.37 -20.12
N HIS A 19 8.60 -3.48 -19.13
CA HIS A 19 9.57 -3.27 -18.07
C HIS A 19 8.99 -3.49 -16.67
N GLY A 20 7.74 -3.95 -16.54
CA GLY A 20 7.14 -4.20 -15.24
C GLY A 20 5.62 -4.13 -15.23
N HIS A 21 5.07 -4.12 -14.01
CA HIS A 21 3.66 -3.88 -13.79
C HIS A 21 3.45 -3.03 -12.53
N GLN A 22 2.39 -2.25 -12.54
CA GLN A 22 1.95 -1.46 -11.39
C GLN A 22 0.43 -1.52 -11.26
N HIS A 23 -0.07 -1.47 -10.04
CA HIS A 23 -1.49 -1.51 -9.76
C HIS A 23 -1.84 -0.67 -8.54
N ARG A 24 -3.09 -0.23 -8.49
CA ARG A 24 -3.70 0.37 -7.30
C ARG A 24 -5.18 0.05 -7.28
N GLU A 25 -5.70 -0.18 -6.08
CA GLU A 25 -7.12 -0.18 -5.80
C GLU A 25 -7.38 0.54 -4.48
N GLU A 26 -8.49 1.27 -4.41
CA GLU A 26 -8.89 1.99 -3.20
C GLU A 26 -10.41 2.07 -3.14
N LYS A 27 -10.96 2.00 -1.94
CA LYS A 27 -12.37 2.22 -1.65
C LYS A 27 -12.56 3.01 -0.36
N SER A 28 -13.58 3.86 -0.37
CA SER A 28 -14.09 4.57 0.81
C SER A 28 -15.53 4.15 1.09
N ASP A 29 -15.88 4.00 2.37
CA ASP A 29 -17.27 3.78 2.79
C ASP A 29 -18.08 5.08 2.95
N GLY A 30 -17.48 6.23 2.65
CA GLY A 30 -18.12 7.54 2.73
C GLY A 30 -18.22 8.11 4.16
N VAL A 31 -17.87 7.35 5.20
CA VAL A 31 -17.85 7.83 6.60
C VAL A 31 -16.43 8.08 7.13
N GLY A 32 -15.47 8.26 6.22
CA GLY A 32 -14.08 8.55 6.55
C GLY A 32 -13.19 7.31 6.66
N ASN A 33 -13.69 6.10 6.41
CA ASN A 33 -12.84 4.92 6.33
C ASN A 33 -12.41 4.65 4.90
N VAL A 34 -11.10 4.51 4.68
CA VAL A 34 -10.50 4.18 3.39
C VAL A 34 -9.69 2.90 3.53
N ARG A 35 -9.80 2.01 2.54
CA ARG A 35 -8.96 0.81 2.42
C ARG A 35 -8.46 0.70 0.99
N GLY A 36 -7.23 0.28 0.81
CA GLY A 36 -6.71 0.04 -0.51
C GLY A 36 -5.40 -0.73 -0.50
N SER A 37 -4.95 -1.02 -1.71
CA SER A 37 -3.63 -1.59 -1.96
C SER A 37 -2.99 -0.90 -3.16
N TYR A 38 -1.66 -0.85 -3.18
CA TYR A 38 -0.90 -0.51 -4.37
C TYR A 38 0.36 -1.33 -4.43
N GLY A 39 0.88 -1.52 -5.63
CA GLY A 39 2.16 -2.19 -5.79
C GLY A 39 2.74 -2.07 -7.18
N TYR A 40 4.00 -2.45 -7.29
CA TYR A 40 4.71 -2.58 -8.56
C TYR A 40 5.71 -3.72 -8.51
N THR A 41 6.08 -4.19 -9.70
CA THR A 41 7.28 -5.00 -9.94
C THR A 41 8.02 -4.41 -11.13
N ASP A 42 9.32 -4.19 -11.01
CA ASP A 42 10.17 -3.71 -12.11
C ASP A 42 10.76 -4.85 -12.95
N ALA A 43 11.50 -4.51 -14.01
CA ALA A 43 12.12 -5.45 -14.94
C ALA A 43 13.17 -6.35 -14.29
N TYR A 44 13.71 -5.95 -13.13
CA TYR A 44 14.68 -6.71 -12.35
C TYR A 44 14.03 -7.61 -11.30
N GLY A 45 12.69 -7.63 -11.23
CA GLY A 45 11.94 -8.41 -10.25
C GLY A 45 11.92 -7.77 -8.86
N HIS A 46 12.32 -6.50 -8.72
CA HIS A 46 12.11 -5.77 -7.49
C HIS A 46 10.65 -5.36 -7.37
N TYR A 47 10.05 -5.60 -6.21
CA TYR A 47 8.64 -5.34 -5.98
C TYR A 47 8.38 -4.64 -4.66
N ARG A 48 7.25 -3.95 -4.64
CA ARG A 48 6.60 -3.45 -3.43
C ARG A 48 5.11 -3.73 -3.51
N GLN A 49 4.55 -4.28 -2.44
CA GLN A 49 3.12 -4.37 -2.20
C GLN A 49 2.81 -3.62 -0.91
N VAL A 50 1.82 -2.73 -0.95
CA VAL A 50 1.36 -2.00 0.23
C VAL A 50 -0.14 -2.21 0.39
N GLU A 51 -0.55 -2.69 1.56
CA GLU A 51 -1.95 -2.72 1.99
C GLU A 51 -2.14 -1.65 3.07
N TYR A 52 -3.19 -0.83 2.96
CA TYR A 52 -3.43 0.25 3.91
C TYR A 52 -4.89 0.39 4.33
N VAL A 53 -5.06 0.92 5.54
CA VAL A 53 -6.33 1.38 6.09
C VAL A 53 -6.15 2.76 6.71
N ALA A 54 -7.10 3.65 6.46
CA ALA A 54 -7.28 4.89 7.21
C ALA A 54 -8.68 4.85 7.84
N ASP A 55 -8.75 5.01 9.15
CA ASP A 55 -9.99 5.07 9.92
C ASP A 55 -9.76 5.90 11.19
N GLN A 56 -10.69 5.82 12.14
CA GLN A 56 -10.59 6.48 13.46
C GLN A 56 -9.33 6.13 14.27
N TYR A 57 -8.63 5.02 13.96
CA TYR A 57 -7.38 4.62 14.61
C TYR A 57 -6.14 5.16 13.87
N GLY A 58 -6.33 6.05 12.90
CA GLY A 58 -5.28 6.62 12.08
C GLY A 58 -4.89 5.74 10.89
N PHE A 59 -3.89 6.21 10.16
CA PHE A 59 -3.34 5.49 9.01
C PHE A 59 -2.44 4.33 9.46
N ARG A 60 -2.66 3.15 8.89
CA ARG A 60 -1.87 1.94 9.13
C ARG A 60 -1.63 1.23 7.81
N ALA A 61 -0.41 0.75 7.59
CA ALA A 61 -0.03 0.04 6.38
C ALA A 61 0.82 -1.20 6.67
N LYS A 62 0.73 -2.18 5.77
CA LYS A 62 1.67 -3.30 5.67
C LYS A 62 2.40 -3.18 4.34
N VAL A 63 3.72 -3.26 4.38
CA VAL A 63 4.58 -3.21 3.18
C VAL A 63 5.27 -4.57 3.04
N LEU A 64 5.16 -5.18 1.88
CA LEU A 64 5.96 -6.34 1.47
C LEU A 64 6.88 -5.90 0.33
N THR A 65 8.19 -6.09 0.47
CA THR A 65 9.17 -5.62 -0.54
C THR A 65 10.43 -6.50 -0.56
N ASN A 66 11.14 -6.51 -1.68
CA ASN A 66 12.49 -7.06 -1.82
C ASN A 66 13.52 -6.01 -2.30
N GLU A 67 13.16 -4.72 -2.25
CA GLU A 67 13.98 -3.62 -2.76
C GLU A 67 15.24 -3.39 -1.91
N PRO A 68 16.41 -3.17 -2.53
CA PRO A 68 17.64 -2.84 -1.81
C PRO A 68 17.48 -1.58 -0.93
N GLY A 69 18.01 -1.62 0.29
CA GLY A 69 18.01 -0.44 1.19
C GLY A 69 16.68 -0.15 1.89
N THR A 70 15.64 -0.98 1.71
CA THR A 70 14.41 -0.90 2.50
C THR A 70 14.62 -1.51 3.89
N ALA A 71 15.26 -0.77 4.78
CA ALA A 71 15.30 -1.16 6.18
C ALA A 71 13.87 -1.14 6.77
N SER A 72 13.52 -2.13 7.59
CA SER A 72 12.28 -2.17 8.38
C SER A 72 12.29 -1.11 9.49
N LYS A 73 12.40 0.17 9.14
CA LYS A 73 12.05 1.26 10.04
C LYS A 73 10.56 1.50 9.88
N ASN A 74 9.83 1.61 10.99
CA ASN A 74 8.38 1.80 11.03
C ASN A 74 8.04 3.30 11.17
N PRO A 75 8.17 4.17 10.15
CA PRO A 75 7.58 5.49 10.24
C PRO A 75 6.04 5.33 10.21
N ALA A 76 5.33 6.01 11.12
CA ALA A 76 3.87 6.12 11.12
C ALA A 76 3.07 4.78 11.15
N ASN A 77 3.37 3.90 12.12
CA ASN A 77 2.61 2.64 12.37
C ASN A 77 2.46 1.73 11.14
N VAL A 78 3.48 1.75 10.28
CA VAL A 78 3.63 0.84 9.14
C VAL A 78 4.37 -0.42 9.61
N LYS A 79 3.92 -1.61 9.18
CA LYS A 79 4.67 -2.86 9.33
C LYS A 79 5.37 -3.20 8.02
N VAL A 80 6.69 -3.24 8.01
CA VAL A 80 7.50 -3.57 6.81
C VAL A 80 8.05 -4.99 6.91
N LEU A 81 7.60 -5.86 6.01
CA LEU A 81 8.16 -7.19 5.76
C LEU A 81 9.06 -7.13 4.53
N SER A 82 10.37 -7.26 4.73
CA SER A 82 11.33 -7.35 3.65
C SER A 82 11.83 -8.79 3.51
N THR A 83 11.77 -9.37 2.32
CA THR A 83 12.23 -10.76 2.07
C THR A 83 13.73 -10.85 1.81
N ARG A 84 14.46 -9.73 1.78
CA ARG A 84 15.92 -9.69 1.65
C ARG A 84 16.58 -9.42 3.00
N GLY A 85 16.26 -10.26 3.98
CA GLY A 85 16.77 -10.22 5.35
C GLY A 85 17.37 -11.56 5.74
N GLY A 86 18.58 -11.83 5.23
CA GLY A 86 19.33 -13.04 5.53
C GLY A 86 20.56 -13.15 4.64
N GLU A 87 21.53 -12.24 4.80
CA GLU A 87 22.97 -12.50 4.62
C GLU A 87 23.77 -11.25 5.05
N HIS A 88 24.56 -11.47 6.10
CA HIS A 88 25.55 -10.63 6.81
C HIS A 88 25.10 -9.37 7.57
#